data_AF-A0A4R8C5B7-F1
#
_entry.id   AF-A0A4R8C5B7-F1
#
_cell.length_a   1.000
_cell.length_b   1.000
_cell.length_c   1.000
_cell.angle_alpha   90.00
_cell.angle_beta   90.00
_cell.angle_gamma   90.00
#
_symmetry.space_group_name_H-M   'P 1'
#
loop_
_entity.id
_entity.type
_entity.pdbx_description
1 polymer ?
#
loop_
_entity_poly.entity_id
_entity_poly.type
_entity_poly.pdbx_seq_one_letter_code
_entity_poly.pdbx_strand_id
1 'polypeptide(L)'
;MDRSEQLIADSLSKHAADAPTDDHLLAGVHARLRRRRTSRAVGAVVVAAAAVATAIVATHTLTSGLRTDPQISRPGPPAAGWRWESYKTVQVQVPTRWTQYISGPAPCTTFANSAVPSIGRLSGWLSKSWYTCQYAVLPLNKRQPYLWFDDVQAPGIKHYDGGWTEETRLVGGTKISVLTNDDTLRRRIVDSARPITGTDYYGCTPTLPEPHGAGFKANERFTSAGVCEYWRGTLVAGTDLAAGPASAFARRVNDSPEGPPPARATGCGNINQRTFVVTLHTGAASYPVWITSDYCSVDGTFATDDGTTQRRADGITVDLVQRGVHKPHQPSDMFDPPRAITPPAR
;
A
#
# COMPACT_ATOMS: atom_id res chain seq x y z
N MET A 1 25.98 -25.83 -31.05
CA MET A 1 24.74 -25.04 -30.98
C MET A 1 23.61 -26.01 -30.77
N ASP A 2 22.85 -25.83 -29.69
CA ASP A 2 21.75 -26.76 -29.35
C ASP A 2 20.57 -26.55 -30.30
N ARG A 3 19.80 -27.61 -30.58
CA ARG A 3 18.64 -27.58 -31.48
C ARG A 3 17.57 -26.61 -30.99
N SER A 4 17.51 -26.37 -29.68
CA SER A 4 16.64 -25.40 -29.03
C SER A 4 17.04 -23.95 -29.33
N GLU A 5 18.34 -23.61 -29.26
CA GLU A 5 18.87 -22.30 -29.64
C GLU A 5 18.63 -21.99 -31.12
N GLN A 6 18.74 -23.01 -31.98
CA GLN A 6 18.54 -22.87 -33.41
C GLN A 6 17.07 -22.55 -33.76
N LEU A 7 16.11 -23.17 -33.06
CA LEU A 7 14.68 -22.86 -33.21
C LEU A 7 14.31 -21.46 -32.69
N ILE A 8 14.94 -21.01 -31.61
CA ILE A 8 14.74 -19.64 -31.08
C ILE A 8 15.32 -18.61 -32.06
N ALA A 9 16.53 -18.85 -32.57
CA ALA A 9 17.17 -17.98 -33.55
C ALA A 9 16.35 -17.89 -34.85
N ASP A 10 15.84 -19.02 -35.35
CA ASP A 10 14.99 -19.05 -36.55
C ASP A 10 13.64 -18.35 -36.31
N SER A 11 13.03 -18.54 -35.14
CA SER A 11 11.79 -17.85 -34.78
C SER A 11 11.97 -16.34 -34.67
N LEU A 12 13.09 -15.87 -34.10
CA LEU A 12 13.39 -14.45 -33.96
C LEU A 12 13.75 -13.81 -35.30
N SER A 13 14.56 -14.51 -36.12
CA SER A 13 14.89 -14.14 -37.50
C SER A 13 13.63 -13.96 -38.35
N LYS A 14 12.70 -14.91 -38.26
CA LYS A 14 11.44 -14.89 -39.01
C LYS A 14 10.55 -13.70 -38.63
N HIS A 15 10.50 -13.32 -37.36
CA HIS A 15 9.68 -12.20 -36.90
C HIS A 15 10.37 -10.83 -36.96
N ALA A 16 11.70 -10.79 -37.07
CA ALA A 16 12.43 -9.53 -37.24
C ALA A 16 12.12 -8.86 -38.59
N ALA A 17 11.81 -9.64 -39.63
CA ALA A 17 11.41 -9.12 -40.94
C ALA A 17 9.96 -8.58 -40.98
N ASP A 18 9.11 -9.00 -40.04
CA ASP A 18 7.71 -8.56 -39.93
C ASP A 18 7.56 -7.34 -39.00
N ALA A 19 8.65 -6.84 -38.42
CA ALA A 19 8.61 -5.66 -37.58
C ALA A 19 8.26 -4.42 -38.44
N PRO A 20 7.18 -3.68 -38.12
CA PRO A 20 6.84 -2.45 -38.83
C PRO A 20 8.02 -1.48 -38.74
N THR A 21 8.41 -0.87 -39.86
CA THR A 21 9.42 0.19 -39.86
C THR A 21 8.94 1.37 -39.02
N ASP A 22 9.87 2.10 -38.38
CA ASP A 22 9.54 3.19 -37.45
C ASP A 22 8.63 4.26 -38.07
N ASP A 23 8.72 4.47 -39.39
CA ASP A 23 7.87 5.39 -40.15
C ASP A 23 6.39 4.95 -40.20
N HIS A 24 6.12 3.64 -40.21
CA HIS A 24 4.75 3.11 -40.20
C HIS A 24 4.09 3.23 -38.82
N LEU A 25 4.87 3.18 -37.74
CA LEU A 25 4.35 3.35 -36.38
C LEU A 25 3.86 4.79 -36.15
N LEU A 26 4.63 5.79 -36.58
CA LEU A 26 4.22 7.19 -36.50
C LEU A 26 2.99 7.47 -37.38
N ALA A 27 2.99 6.99 -38.62
CA ALA A 27 1.84 7.15 -39.53
C ALA A 27 0.55 6.52 -38.94
N GLY A 28 0.65 5.34 -38.33
CA GLY A 28 -0.48 4.66 -37.68
C GLY A 28 -1.06 5.43 -36.48
N VAL A 29 -0.19 6.04 -35.67
CA VAL A 29 -0.61 6.88 -34.52
C VAL A 29 -1.29 8.16 -35.01
N HIS A 30 -0.75 8.84 -36.02
CA HIS A 30 -1.35 10.05 -36.60
C HIS A 30 -2.70 9.77 -37.26
N ALA A 31 -2.86 8.64 -37.96
CA ALA A 31 -4.13 8.24 -38.56
C ALA A 31 -5.22 7.96 -37.50
N ARG A 32 -4.87 7.29 -36.38
CA ARG A 32 -5.79 7.06 -35.25
C ARG A 32 -6.22 8.36 -34.58
N LEU A 33 -5.31 9.31 -34.40
CA LEU A 33 -5.60 10.61 -33.80
C LEU A 33 -6.49 11.48 -34.70
N ARG A 34 -6.29 11.47 -36.03
CA ARG A 34 -7.18 12.16 -36.98
C ARG A 34 -8.60 11.61 -36.97
N ARG A 35 -8.78 10.28 -36.95
CA ARG A 35 -10.12 9.64 -36.87
C ARG A 35 -10.91 10.04 -35.63
N ARG A 36 -10.24 10.22 -34.48
CA ARG A 36 -10.89 10.65 -33.22
C ARG A 36 -11.30 12.13 -33.24
N ARG A 37 -10.65 12.97 -34.04
CA ARG A 37 -11.03 14.40 -34.16
C ARG A 37 -12.19 14.60 -35.11
N THR A 38 -12.26 13.85 -36.21
CA THR A 38 -13.37 13.97 -37.18
C THR A 38 -14.68 13.40 -36.65
N SER A 39 -14.65 12.35 -35.81
CA SER A 39 -15.86 11.80 -35.20
C SER A 39 -16.50 12.69 -34.12
N ARG A 40 -15.77 13.68 -33.58
CA ARG A 40 -16.29 14.64 -32.58
C ARG A 40 -17.01 15.85 -33.18
N ALA A 41 -16.85 16.14 -34.47
CA ALA A 41 -17.45 17.31 -35.11
C ALA A 41 -18.89 17.06 -35.58
N VAL A 42 -19.27 15.82 -35.89
CA VAL A 42 -20.61 15.50 -36.44
C VAL A 42 -21.68 15.39 -35.34
N GLY A 43 -21.29 15.13 -34.08
CA GLY A 43 -22.24 14.99 -32.95
C GLY A 43 -22.76 16.31 -32.35
N ALA A 44 -22.18 17.46 -32.71
CA ALA A 44 -22.46 18.73 -32.04
C ALA A 44 -23.72 19.47 -32.54
N VAL A 45 -24.26 19.11 -33.72
CA VAL A 45 -25.36 19.88 -34.34
C VAL A 45 -26.75 19.38 -33.92
N VAL A 46 -26.91 18.09 -33.57
CA VAL A 46 -28.23 17.52 -33.22
C VAL A 46 -28.65 17.79 -31.77
N VAL A 47 -27.71 18.09 -30.86
CA VAL A 47 -28.02 18.31 -29.44
C VAL A 47 -28.47 19.75 -29.14
N ALA A 48 -28.20 20.72 -30.02
CA ALA A 48 -28.50 22.13 -29.76
C ALA A 48 -30.02 22.45 -29.81
N ALA A 49 -30.82 21.74 -30.61
CA ALA A 49 -32.24 22.04 -30.75
C ALA A 49 -33.12 21.44 -29.62
N ALA A 50 -32.66 20.37 -28.95
CA ALA A 50 -33.39 19.77 -27.82
C ALA A 50 -33.11 20.47 -26.47
N ALA A 51 -32.11 21.34 -26.40
CA ALA A 51 -31.64 21.96 -25.15
C ALA A 51 -32.43 23.22 -24.73
N VAL A 52 -33.16 23.86 -25.62
CA VAL A 52 -33.82 25.14 -25.31
C VAL A 52 -35.19 24.94 -24.63
N ALA A 53 -35.87 23.82 -24.86
CA ALA A 53 -37.19 23.56 -24.25
C ALA A 53 -37.12 22.98 -22.82
N THR A 54 -35.98 22.41 -22.39
CA THR A 54 -35.79 21.84 -21.04
C THR A 54 -35.12 22.79 -20.05
N ALA A 55 -34.66 23.96 -20.50
CA ALA A 55 -33.87 24.88 -19.68
C ALA A 55 -34.66 25.68 -18.63
N ILE A 56 -36.00 25.81 -18.76
CA ILE A 56 -36.79 26.66 -17.84
C ILE A 56 -37.42 25.88 -16.68
N VAL A 57 -37.57 24.55 -16.78
CA VAL A 57 -38.11 23.72 -15.67
C VAL A 57 -36.98 23.12 -14.80
N ALA A 58 -35.73 23.08 -15.30
CA ALA A 58 -34.60 22.46 -14.60
C ALA A 58 -33.85 23.37 -13.62
N THR A 59 -34.03 24.69 -13.65
CA THR A 59 -33.27 25.62 -12.80
C THR A 59 -33.75 25.68 -11.35
N HIS A 60 -34.93 25.16 -11.03
CA HIS A 60 -35.41 25.06 -9.64
C HIS A 60 -35.21 23.69 -8.97
N THR A 61 -34.75 22.66 -9.69
CA THR A 61 -34.51 21.31 -9.15
C THR A 61 -33.04 20.93 -9.02
N LEU A 62 -32.11 21.72 -9.55
CA LEU A 62 -30.67 21.42 -9.53
C LEU A 62 -29.91 21.92 -8.30
N THR A 63 -30.53 22.69 -7.39
CA THR A 63 -29.90 23.10 -6.12
C THR A 63 -30.21 22.17 -4.94
N SER A 64 -31.00 21.11 -5.14
CA SER A 64 -31.33 20.13 -4.09
C SER A 64 -31.27 18.67 -4.57
N GLY A 65 -30.75 18.44 -5.78
CA GLY A 65 -30.60 17.11 -6.37
C GLY A 65 -29.44 16.34 -5.73
N LEU A 66 -29.80 15.48 -4.76
CA LEU A 66 -29.12 14.25 -4.36
C LEU A 66 -27.99 13.83 -5.32
N ARG A 67 -26.76 14.22 -5.00
CA ARG A 67 -25.57 13.61 -5.57
C ARG A 67 -25.47 12.20 -5.00
N THR A 68 -26.18 11.26 -5.61
CA THR A 68 -25.92 9.83 -5.45
C THR A 68 -24.64 9.48 -6.19
N ASP A 69 -23.50 10.02 -5.73
CA ASP A 69 -22.24 9.36 -6.01
C ASP A 69 -22.40 7.92 -5.50
N PRO A 70 -22.14 6.90 -6.34
CA PRO A 70 -22.36 5.51 -5.96
C PRO A 70 -21.59 5.28 -4.67
N GLN A 71 -22.34 5.01 -3.60
CA GLN A 71 -21.78 4.87 -2.26
C GLN A 71 -20.80 3.70 -2.33
N ILE A 72 -19.49 4.02 -2.37
CA ILE A 72 -18.44 3.02 -2.48
C ILE A 72 -18.57 2.14 -1.24
N SER A 73 -19.04 0.91 -1.45
CA SER A 73 -19.36 0.02 -0.35
C SER A 73 -18.06 -0.37 0.35
N ARG A 74 -17.93 0.04 1.62
CA ARG A 74 -16.87 -0.42 2.52
C ARG A 74 -16.84 -1.95 2.48
N PRO A 75 -15.67 -2.60 2.57
CA PRO A 75 -15.63 -4.05 2.69
C PRO A 75 -16.56 -4.54 3.79
N GLY A 76 -17.21 -5.67 3.54
CA GLY A 76 -17.87 -6.41 4.60
C GLY A 76 -16.85 -6.82 5.69
N PRO A 77 -17.35 -7.23 6.86
CA PRO A 77 -16.50 -7.74 7.93
C PRO A 77 -15.60 -8.88 7.42
N PRO A 78 -14.38 -9.03 7.96
CA PRO A 78 -13.53 -10.15 7.59
C PRO A 78 -14.20 -11.48 8.00
N ALA A 79 -13.85 -12.55 7.30
CA ALA A 79 -14.33 -13.87 7.68
C ALA A 79 -13.82 -14.28 9.07
N ALA A 80 -14.51 -15.20 9.76
CA ALA A 80 -14.09 -15.67 11.08
C ALA A 80 -12.66 -16.25 11.04
N GLY A 81 -11.77 -15.73 11.89
CA GLY A 81 -10.35 -16.09 11.92
C GLY A 81 -9.48 -15.38 10.88
N TRP A 82 -10.02 -14.37 10.19
CA TRP A 82 -9.33 -13.57 9.18
C TRP A 82 -9.36 -12.08 9.57
N ARG A 83 -8.46 -11.31 8.97
CA ARG A 83 -8.42 -9.84 9.05
C ARG A 83 -8.00 -9.26 7.71
N TRP A 84 -8.27 -7.98 7.51
CA TRP A 84 -7.81 -7.25 6.34
C TRP A 84 -6.36 -6.80 6.49
N GLU A 85 -5.63 -6.76 5.38
CA GLU A 85 -4.33 -6.12 5.24
C GLU A 85 -4.41 -5.17 4.06
N SER A 86 -3.82 -3.99 4.20
CA SER A 86 -3.82 -2.97 3.16
C SER A 86 -2.39 -2.57 2.80
N TYR A 87 -2.20 -2.23 1.53
CA TYR A 87 -0.96 -1.66 1.01
C TYR A 87 -1.23 -0.92 -0.29
N LYS A 88 -0.78 0.33 -0.41
CA LYS A 88 -1.01 1.22 -1.55
C LYS A 88 -2.49 1.27 -1.94
N THR A 89 -2.86 0.56 -3.00
CA THR A 89 -4.17 0.58 -3.65
C THR A 89 -4.92 -0.74 -3.54
N VAL A 90 -4.41 -1.71 -2.76
CA VAL A 90 -5.01 -3.04 -2.58
C VAL A 90 -5.24 -3.34 -1.11
N GLN A 91 -6.31 -4.10 -0.85
CA GLN A 91 -6.55 -4.76 0.42
C GLN A 91 -6.88 -6.24 0.20
N VAL A 92 -6.52 -7.08 1.15
CA VAL A 92 -6.64 -8.54 1.06
C VAL A 92 -6.87 -9.14 2.45
N GLN A 93 -7.62 -10.23 2.54
CA GLN A 93 -7.78 -10.93 3.82
C GLN A 93 -6.65 -11.93 4.04
N VAL A 94 -6.16 -11.99 5.29
CA VAL A 94 -5.19 -12.96 5.77
C VAL A 94 -5.66 -13.62 7.06
N PRO A 95 -5.18 -14.82 7.41
CA PRO A 95 -5.46 -15.42 8.71
C PRO A 95 -4.97 -14.52 9.86
N THR A 96 -5.76 -14.39 10.93
CA THR A 96 -5.40 -13.57 12.10
C THR A 96 -4.12 -14.03 12.80
N ARG A 97 -3.73 -15.30 12.63
CA ARG A 97 -2.48 -15.87 13.18
C ARG A 97 -1.20 -15.43 12.46
N TRP A 98 -1.30 -14.82 11.27
CA TRP A 98 -0.13 -14.35 10.52
C TRP A 98 0.33 -13.03 11.12
N THR A 99 1.20 -13.03 12.13
CA THR A 99 1.57 -11.81 12.87
C THR A 99 2.99 -11.33 12.61
N GLN A 100 3.75 -12.04 11.78
CA GLN A 100 5.10 -11.65 11.40
C GLN A 100 5.08 -10.71 10.20
N TYR A 101 5.60 -9.50 10.37
CA TYR A 101 5.65 -8.47 9.34
C TYR A 101 7.09 -8.15 8.96
N ILE A 102 7.32 -7.96 7.66
CA ILE A 102 8.67 -7.81 7.10
C ILE A 102 8.70 -6.70 6.07
N SER A 103 9.80 -5.94 6.07
CA SER A 103 10.11 -4.99 5.00
C SER A 103 11.15 -5.56 4.04
N GLY A 104 10.99 -5.29 2.74
CA GLY A 104 11.97 -5.67 1.71
C GLY A 104 11.42 -6.63 0.65
N PRO A 105 12.26 -7.08 -0.29
CA PRO A 105 11.84 -7.97 -1.36
C PRO A 105 11.69 -9.43 -0.90
N ALA A 106 10.71 -10.15 -1.43
CA ALA A 106 10.66 -11.60 -1.35
C ALA A 106 11.61 -12.22 -2.40
N PRO A 107 12.21 -13.40 -2.13
CA PRO A 107 12.29 -14.10 -0.86
C PRO A 107 13.51 -13.68 0.01
N CYS A 108 14.11 -12.51 -0.24
CA CYS A 108 15.44 -12.10 0.26
C CYS A 108 15.57 -11.98 1.77
N THR A 109 14.48 -11.85 2.50
CA THR A 109 14.53 -11.75 3.95
C THR A 109 14.83 -13.13 4.49
N THR A 110 16.10 -13.41 4.80
CA THR A 110 16.51 -14.65 5.46
C THR A 110 15.80 -14.74 6.79
N PHE A 111 14.66 -15.40 6.80
CA PHE A 111 13.92 -15.74 8.00
C PHE A 111 14.83 -16.63 8.83
N ALA A 112 15.09 -16.27 10.08
CA ALA A 112 15.73 -17.14 11.03
C ALA A 112 14.79 -18.33 11.31
N ASN A 113 14.77 -19.32 10.40
CA ASN A 113 14.19 -20.67 10.55
C ASN A 113 12.83 -20.77 11.29
N SER A 114 11.96 -19.76 11.22
CA SER A 114 10.84 -19.71 12.16
C SER A 114 9.66 -20.58 11.72
N ALA A 115 9.58 -21.01 10.46
CA ALA A 115 8.39 -21.66 9.88
C ALA A 115 7.09 -20.83 10.10
N VAL A 116 7.22 -19.55 10.49
CA VAL A 116 6.09 -18.69 10.85
C VAL A 116 5.60 -17.98 9.58
N PRO A 117 4.30 -18.07 9.27
CA PRO A 117 3.75 -17.36 8.13
C PRO A 117 3.95 -15.85 8.23
N SER A 118 4.34 -15.23 7.12
CA SER A 118 4.82 -13.84 7.11
C SER A 118 4.08 -12.96 6.12
N ILE A 119 3.99 -11.68 6.43
CA ILE A 119 3.43 -10.64 5.56
C ILE A 119 4.54 -9.64 5.24
N GLY A 120 5.00 -9.63 4.00
CA GLY A 120 6.05 -8.75 3.53
C GLY A 120 5.53 -7.57 2.73
N ARG A 121 6.25 -6.46 2.77
CA ARG A 121 5.99 -5.26 1.97
C ARG A 121 7.31 -4.81 1.33
N LEU A 122 7.38 -4.82 0.00
CA LEU A 122 8.48 -4.16 -0.69
C LEU A 122 8.24 -2.65 -0.67
N SER A 123 8.81 -1.98 0.32
CA SER A 123 8.76 -0.54 0.39
C SER A 123 9.87 0.11 -0.44
N GLY A 124 9.57 1.26 -1.03
CA GLY A 124 10.50 1.97 -1.91
C GLY A 124 11.68 2.64 -1.18
N TRP A 125 11.79 2.52 0.14
CA TRP A 125 12.92 3.09 0.90
C TRP A 125 14.15 2.17 0.87
N LEU A 126 13.96 0.85 0.70
CA LEU A 126 15.06 -0.07 0.43
C LEU A 126 15.31 -0.06 -1.08
N SER A 127 16.46 0.46 -1.52
CA SER A 127 16.81 0.45 -2.93
C SER A 127 16.75 -0.98 -3.46
N LYS A 128 16.02 -1.20 -4.57
CA LYS A 128 15.93 -2.52 -5.23
C LYS A 128 17.30 -3.09 -5.59
N SER A 129 18.29 -2.23 -5.83
CA SER A 129 19.65 -2.66 -6.16
C SER A 129 20.45 -3.18 -4.95
N TRP A 130 20.00 -2.94 -3.72
CA TRP A 130 20.72 -3.34 -2.51
C TRP A 130 20.33 -4.73 -2.01
N TYR A 131 19.23 -5.28 -2.53
CA TYR A 131 18.68 -6.57 -2.11
C TYR A 131 18.31 -7.41 -3.34
N THR A 132 19.31 -8.05 -3.95
CA THR A 132 19.07 -9.07 -4.98
C THR A 132 18.95 -10.44 -4.32
N CYS A 133 17.82 -11.11 -4.50
CA CYS A 133 17.64 -12.45 -3.97
C CYS A 133 18.34 -13.41 -4.94
N GLN A 134 19.31 -14.18 -4.44
CA GLN A 134 19.96 -15.21 -5.26
C GLN A 134 18.99 -16.35 -5.63
N TYR A 135 17.94 -16.53 -4.83
CA TYR A 135 16.95 -17.58 -5.03
C TYR A 135 15.63 -17.02 -5.55
N ALA A 136 15.02 -17.70 -6.53
CA ALA A 136 13.65 -17.45 -6.93
C ALA A 136 12.66 -17.80 -5.81
N VAL A 137 12.96 -18.83 -5.02
CA VAL A 137 12.23 -19.27 -3.82
C VAL A 137 13.22 -19.88 -2.82
N LEU A 138 12.96 -19.78 -1.51
CA LEU A 138 13.83 -20.39 -0.50
C LEU A 138 13.95 -21.92 -0.68
N PRO A 139 15.04 -22.55 -0.20
CA PRO A 139 15.14 -24.01 -0.11
C PRO A 139 13.97 -24.61 0.66
N LEU A 140 13.50 -25.81 0.27
CA LEU A 140 12.29 -26.44 0.81
C LEU A 140 12.22 -26.48 2.34
N ASN A 141 13.33 -26.81 3.01
CA ASN A 141 13.43 -26.89 4.48
C ASN A 141 13.43 -25.52 5.19
N LYS A 142 13.44 -24.42 4.44
CA LYS A 142 13.37 -23.04 4.94
C LYS A 142 12.14 -22.29 4.42
N ARG A 143 11.29 -22.95 3.61
CA ARG A 143 10.07 -22.32 3.09
C ARG A 143 9.04 -22.16 4.20
N GLN A 144 8.31 -21.07 4.10
CA GLN A 144 7.19 -20.76 4.96
C GLN A 144 6.12 -20.05 4.14
N PRO A 145 4.83 -20.15 4.53
CA PRO A 145 3.78 -19.44 3.82
C PRO A 145 4.00 -17.93 3.92
N TYR A 146 3.74 -17.20 2.84
CA TYR A 146 3.78 -15.74 2.90
C TYR A 146 2.73 -15.08 2.01
N LEU A 147 2.47 -13.82 2.33
CA LEU A 147 1.83 -12.82 1.48
C LEU A 147 2.84 -11.70 1.30
N TRP A 148 3.10 -11.27 0.06
CA TRP A 148 4.01 -10.18 -0.22
C TRP A 148 3.34 -9.11 -1.06
N PHE A 149 3.36 -7.88 -0.56
CA PHE A 149 2.89 -6.72 -1.30
C PHE A 149 4.02 -6.08 -2.11
N ASP A 150 3.68 -5.69 -3.33
CA ASP A 150 4.57 -5.11 -4.33
C ASP A 150 5.82 -5.97 -4.61
N ASP A 151 5.62 -7.28 -4.61
CA ASP A 151 6.67 -8.26 -4.85
C ASP A 151 7.42 -7.99 -6.17
N VAL A 152 8.69 -8.40 -6.28
CA VAL A 152 9.47 -8.29 -7.51
C VAL A 152 9.08 -9.35 -8.54
N GLN A 153 8.43 -10.44 -8.13
CA GLN A 153 8.01 -11.53 -9.00
C GLN A 153 7.03 -11.08 -10.10
N ALA A 154 7.11 -11.73 -11.27
CA ALA A 154 6.16 -11.53 -12.36
C ALA A 154 4.78 -12.13 -12.00
N PRO A 155 3.66 -11.52 -12.44
CA PRO A 155 2.33 -12.10 -12.32
C PRO A 155 2.23 -13.51 -12.93
N GLY A 156 1.43 -14.37 -12.33
CA GLY A 156 1.24 -15.75 -12.75
C GLY A 156 1.29 -16.74 -11.60
N ILE A 157 1.16 -18.03 -11.93
CA ILE A 157 1.26 -19.14 -10.98
C ILE A 157 2.56 -19.89 -11.26
N LYS A 158 3.36 -20.11 -10.23
CA LYS A 158 4.59 -20.89 -10.27
C LYS A 158 4.49 -22.05 -9.30
N HIS A 159 4.86 -23.23 -9.79
CA HIS A 159 4.92 -24.44 -8.98
C HIS A 159 6.37 -24.74 -8.62
N TYR A 160 6.58 -25.11 -7.37
CA TYR A 160 7.88 -25.49 -6.82
C TYR A 160 7.80 -26.90 -6.22
N ASP A 161 8.96 -27.47 -5.88
CA ASP A 161 9.08 -28.75 -5.18
C ASP A 161 8.34 -28.78 -3.84
N GLY A 162 7.97 -29.98 -3.39
CA GLY A 162 7.25 -30.19 -2.13
C GLY A 162 5.81 -29.66 -2.12
N GLY A 163 5.18 -29.49 -3.29
CA GLY A 163 3.80 -29.02 -3.42
C GLY A 163 3.60 -27.52 -3.21
N TRP A 164 4.69 -26.76 -3.12
CA TRP A 164 4.63 -25.31 -2.94
C TRP A 164 4.20 -24.61 -4.21
N THR A 165 3.29 -23.64 -4.09
CA THR A 165 2.82 -22.82 -5.19
C THR A 165 2.89 -21.35 -4.80
N GLU A 166 3.43 -20.52 -5.69
CA GLU A 166 3.36 -19.07 -5.61
C GLU A 166 2.40 -18.55 -6.67
N GLU A 167 1.40 -17.78 -6.25
CA GLU A 167 0.55 -17.04 -7.17
C GLU A 167 0.77 -15.54 -6.98
N THR A 168 1.10 -14.86 -8.08
CA THR A 168 1.23 -13.41 -8.13
C THR A 168 0.11 -12.81 -8.96
N ARG A 169 -0.68 -11.89 -8.40
CA ARG A 169 -1.71 -11.12 -9.12
C ARG A 169 -1.44 -9.62 -9.06
N LEU A 170 -1.87 -8.90 -10.09
CA LEU A 170 -1.89 -7.44 -10.10
C LEU A 170 -3.30 -6.96 -9.74
N VAL A 171 -3.47 -6.29 -8.60
CA VAL A 171 -4.76 -5.82 -8.10
C VAL A 171 -4.64 -4.34 -7.78
N GLY A 172 -5.47 -3.49 -8.39
CA GLY A 172 -5.39 -2.04 -8.22
C GLY A 172 -4.05 -1.43 -8.63
N GLY A 173 -3.26 -2.10 -9.48
CA GLY A 173 -1.90 -1.66 -9.84
C GLY A 173 -0.81 -2.06 -8.85
N THR A 174 -1.14 -2.79 -7.78
CA THR A 174 -0.18 -3.33 -6.82
C THR A 174 -0.07 -4.85 -7.00
N LYS A 175 1.16 -5.38 -7.05
CA LYS A 175 1.37 -6.84 -7.09
C LYS A 175 1.17 -7.43 -5.70
N ILE A 176 0.48 -8.57 -5.65
CA ILE A 176 0.38 -9.40 -4.46
C ILE A 176 0.87 -10.80 -4.79
N SER A 177 1.75 -11.35 -3.98
CA SER A 177 2.26 -12.72 -4.14
C SER A 177 1.93 -13.56 -2.92
N VAL A 178 1.40 -14.76 -3.13
CA VAL A 178 1.11 -15.70 -2.07
C VAL A 178 1.83 -17.01 -2.35
N LEU A 179 2.81 -17.34 -1.49
CA LEU A 179 3.51 -18.62 -1.51
C LEU A 179 2.96 -19.50 -0.39
N THR A 180 2.50 -20.71 -0.70
CA THR A 180 2.09 -21.71 0.29
C THR A 180 2.04 -23.10 -0.35
N ASN A 181 2.08 -24.15 0.46
CA ASN A 181 1.78 -25.54 0.06
C ASN A 181 0.31 -25.94 0.30
N ASP A 182 -0.54 -25.00 0.74
CA ASP A 182 -1.99 -25.18 0.91
C ASP A 182 -2.75 -24.42 -0.19
N ASP A 183 -3.29 -25.15 -1.17
CA ASP A 183 -4.00 -24.56 -2.31
C ASP A 183 -5.28 -23.81 -1.89
N THR A 184 -5.95 -24.29 -0.85
CA THR A 184 -7.19 -23.67 -0.35
C THR A 184 -6.87 -22.33 0.31
N LEU A 185 -5.81 -22.29 1.12
CA LEU A 185 -5.31 -21.06 1.74
C LEU A 185 -4.88 -20.04 0.67
N ARG A 186 -4.11 -20.48 -0.33
CA ARG A 186 -3.67 -19.64 -1.45
C ARG A 186 -4.84 -18.97 -2.14
N ARG A 187 -5.80 -19.76 -2.65
CA ARG A 187 -6.97 -19.24 -3.37
C ARG A 187 -7.76 -18.27 -2.50
N ARG A 188 -7.99 -18.62 -1.23
CA ARG A 188 -8.76 -17.77 -0.32
C ARG A 188 -8.12 -16.40 -0.08
N ILE A 189 -6.79 -16.34 0.10
CA ILE A 189 -6.09 -15.06 0.22
C ILE A 189 -6.21 -14.30 -1.10
N VAL A 190 -5.82 -14.89 -2.22
CA VAL A 190 -5.75 -14.19 -3.50
C VAL A 190 -7.13 -13.76 -4.02
N ASP A 191 -8.18 -14.55 -3.82
CA ASP A 191 -9.54 -14.24 -4.26
C ASP A 191 -10.23 -13.20 -3.36
N SER A 192 -9.73 -12.99 -2.13
CA SER A 192 -10.19 -11.90 -1.28
C SER A 192 -9.58 -10.53 -1.64
N ALA A 193 -8.54 -10.53 -2.47
CA ALA A 193 -7.81 -9.32 -2.83
C ALA A 193 -8.64 -8.42 -3.75
N ARG A 194 -8.66 -7.13 -3.44
CA ARG A 194 -9.45 -6.16 -4.18
C ARG A 194 -8.86 -4.75 -4.13
N PRO A 195 -9.13 -3.90 -5.14
CA PRO A 195 -8.72 -2.50 -5.11
C PRO A 195 -9.36 -1.72 -3.96
N ILE A 196 -8.66 -0.69 -3.49
CA ILE A 196 -9.18 0.36 -2.61
C ILE A 196 -9.65 1.50 -3.51
N THR A 197 -10.97 1.66 -3.66
CA THR A 197 -11.58 2.69 -4.53
C THR A 197 -11.99 3.96 -3.79
N GLY A 198 -11.93 3.96 -2.45
CA GLY A 198 -12.15 5.13 -1.60
C GLY A 198 -11.34 4.98 -0.33
N THR A 199 -11.86 4.23 0.64
CA THR A 199 -11.11 3.80 1.83
C THR A 199 -11.00 2.28 1.90
N ASP A 200 -9.98 1.79 2.57
CA ASP A 200 -9.87 0.38 2.93
C ASP A 200 -10.84 0.00 4.07
N TYR A 201 -10.70 -1.21 4.60
CA TYR A 201 -11.47 -1.67 5.75
C TYR A 201 -11.28 -0.80 6.99
N TYR A 202 -10.11 -0.23 7.21
CA TYR A 202 -9.74 0.57 8.38
C TYR A 202 -10.04 2.06 8.22
N GLY A 203 -10.60 2.48 7.08
CA GLY A 203 -10.89 3.89 6.79
C GLY A 203 -9.72 4.65 6.15
N CYS A 204 -8.67 3.95 5.73
CA CYS A 204 -7.49 4.53 5.11
C CYS A 204 -7.66 4.73 3.61
N THR A 205 -7.36 5.93 3.11
CA THR A 205 -7.33 6.22 1.67
C THR A 205 -6.01 5.74 1.06
N PRO A 206 -5.93 5.44 -0.25
CA PRO A 206 -4.67 5.08 -0.90
C PRO A 206 -3.60 6.19 -0.86
N THR A 207 -4.06 7.44 -0.84
CA THR A 207 -3.23 8.64 -0.78
C THR A 207 -3.41 9.32 0.58
N LEU A 208 -2.32 9.88 1.13
CA LEU A 208 -2.37 10.65 2.38
C LEU A 208 -3.35 11.82 2.23
N PRO A 209 -4.38 11.92 3.10
CA PRO A 209 -5.24 13.09 3.12
C PRO A 209 -4.52 14.29 3.73
N GLU A 210 -4.86 15.48 3.26
CA GLU A 210 -4.42 16.74 3.88
C GLU A 210 -4.90 16.82 5.34
N PRO A 211 -4.09 17.39 6.25
CA PRO A 211 -4.53 17.66 7.62
C PRO A 211 -5.83 18.46 7.66
N HIS A 212 -6.82 17.95 8.39
CA HIS A 212 -8.11 18.60 8.59
C HIS A 212 -8.74 18.09 9.89
N GLY A 213 -9.55 18.90 10.57
CA GLY A 213 -10.20 18.46 11.79
C GLY A 213 -10.74 19.63 12.60
N ALA A 214 -11.55 19.30 13.59
CA ALA A 214 -12.09 20.27 14.55
C ALA A 214 -11.31 20.26 15.87
N GLY A 215 -10.16 19.57 15.92
CA GLY A 215 -9.48 19.20 17.15
C GLY A 215 -10.24 18.12 17.91
N PHE A 216 -9.53 17.37 18.75
CA PHE A 216 -10.17 16.42 19.65
C PHE A 216 -10.09 16.92 21.09
N LYS A 217 -11.08 16.53 21.91
CA LYS A 217 -11.05 16.79 23.35
C LYS A 217 -10.63 15.52 24.07
N ALA A 218 -9.49 15.57 24.76
CA ALA A 218 -8.91 14.38 25.41
C ALA A 218 -9.76 13.78 26.54
N ASN A 219 -10.72 14.53 27.08
CA ASN A 219 -11.65 14.05 28.09
C ASN A 219 -12.83 13.24 27.50
N GLU A 220 -12.93 13.13 26.17
CA GLU A 220 -13.93 12.29 25.54
C GLU A 220 -13.62 10.79 25.71
N ARG A 221 -14.69 9.99 25.72
CA ARG A 221 -14.57 8.54 25.80
C ARG A 221 -14.40 7.96 24.39
N PHE A 222 -13.17 7.60 24.05
CA PHE A 222 -12.85 6.92 22.79
C PHE A 222 -13.17 5.42 22.87
N THR A 223 -13.86 4.92 21.85
CA THR A 223 -14.27 3.50 21.75
C THR A 223 -13.33 2.68 20.87
N SER A 224 -12.63 3.33 19.95
CA SER A 224 -11.63 2.73 19.06
C SER A 224 -10.83 3.82 18.35
N ALA A 225 -9.82 3.44 17.58
CA ALA A 225 -9.20 4.32 16.60
C ALA A 225 -8.77 3.53 15.36
N GLY A 226 -8.93 4.10 14.17
CA GLY A 226 -8.26 3.60 12.95
C GLY A 226 -6.85 4.21 12.82
N VAL A 227 -5.86 3.44 12.41
CA VAL A 227 -4.47 3.89 12.20
C VAL A 227 -4.08 3.63 10.76
N CYS A 228 -3.70 4.68 10.05
CA CYS A 228 -3.26 4.62 8.66
C CYS A 228 -1.81 5.11 8.55
N GLU A 229 -0.90 4.25 8.12
CA GLU A 229 0.50 4.62 7.89
C GLU A 229 0.73 4.96 6.41
N TYR A 230 1.40 6.09 6.16
CA TYR A 230 1.76 6.56 4.84
C TYR A 230 3.26 6.78 4.72
N TRP A 231 3.78 6.50 3.53
CA TRP A 231 5.13 6.84 3.13
C TRP A 231 5.10 7.53 1.77
N ARG A 232 5.71 8.71 1.69
CA ARG A 232 5.67 9.57 0.47
C ARG A 232 4.24 9.72 -0.07
N GLY A 233 3.31 9.97 0.84
CA GLY A 233 1.89 10.16 0.52
C GLY A 233 1.13 8.90 0.08
N THR A 234 1.73 7.72 0.13
CA THR A 234 1.08 6.46 -0.27
C THR A 234 0.84 5.55 0.93
N LEU A 235 -0.34 4.91 0.99
CA LEU A 235 -0.70 3.98 2.05
C LEU A 235 0.29 2.81 2.15
N VAL A 236 0.72 2.51 3.37
CA VAL A 236 1.62 1.40 3.72
C VAL A 236 0.87 0.33 4.49
N ALA A 237 0.04 0.72 5.45
CA ALA A 237 -0.74 -0.21 6.27
C ALA A 237 -1.92 0.48 6.95
N GLY A 238 -2.94 -0.30 7.29
CA GLY A 238 -4.09 0.12 8.09
C GLY A 238 -4.34 -0.87 9.23
N THR A 239 -4.70 -0.39 10.42
CA THR A 239 -5.17 -1.22 11.56
C THR A 239 -6.21 -0.50 12.41
N ASP A 240 -6.84 -1.23 13.33
CA ASP A 240 -7.65 -0.66 14.41
C ASP A 240 -6.95 -0.81 15.77
N LEU A 241 -7.15 0.19 16.62
CA LEU A 241 -6.87 0.17 18.05
C LEU A 241 -8.18 0.02 18.84
N ALA A 242 -8.15 -0.84 19.86
CA ALA A 242 -9.23 -0.93 20.83
C ALA A 242 -9.34 0.34 21.71
N ALA A 243 -10.45 0.47 22.43
CA ALA A 243 -10.77 1.63 23.29
C ALA A 243 -9.63 2.05 24.24
N GLY A 244 -8.99 1.09 24.91
CA GLY A 244 -7.91 1.35 25.87
C GLY A 244 -6.69 2.02 25.22
N PRO A 245 -6.05 1.40 24.24
CA PRO A 245 -4.96 2.01 23.48
C PRO A 245 -5.33 3.34 22.80
N ALA A 246 -6.54 3.45 22.23
CA ALA A 246 -7.02 4.69 21.62
C ALA A 246 -7.10 5.85 22.63
N SER A 247 -7.65 5.58 23.82
CA SER A 247 -7.74 6.57 24.91
C SER A 247 -6.35 6.95 25.45
N ALA A 248 -5.45 5.97 25.56
CA ALA A 248 -4.07 6.22 25.98
C ALA A 248 -3.31 7.10 24.98
N PHE A 249 -3.53 6.87 23.69
CA PHE A 249 -2.98 7.69 22.62
C PHE A 249 -3.51 9.13 22.68
N ALA A 250 -4.84 9.30 22.71
CA ALA A 250 -5.47 10.62 22.74
C ALA A 250 -4.97 11.47 23.91
N ARG A 251 -4.91 10.89 25.12
CA ARG A 251 -4.39 11.57 26.30
C ARG A 251 -2.94 12.03 26.11
N ARG A 252 -2.06 11.16 25.61
CA ARG A 252 -0.64 11.51 25.41
C ARG A 252 -0.44 12.61 24.36
N VAL A 253 -1.19 12.57 23.26
CA VAL A 253 -1.15 13.65 22.27
C VAL A 253 -1.59 14.97 22.91
N ASN A 254 -2.66 14.96 23.70
CA ASN A 254 -3.14 16.18 24.38
C ASN A 254 -2.16 16.71 25.43
N ASP A 255 -1.51 15.82 26.18
CA ASP A 255 -0.52 16.19 27.19
C ASP A 255 0.82 16.62 26.56
N SER A 256 0.98 16.43 25.25
CA SER A 256 2.17 16.87 24.52
C SER A 256 2.19 18.40 24.39
N PRO A 257 3.37 19.03 24.52
CA PRO A 257 3.51 20.48 24.44
C PRO A 257 3.12 20.98 23.06
N GLU A 258 2.35 22.07 23.03
CA GLU A 258 2.03 22.78 21.81
C GLU A 258 3.29 23.40 21.19
N GLY A 259 3.30 23.48 19.87
CA GLY A 259 4.38 24.11 19.15
C GLY A 259 4.58 23.54 17.75
N PRO A 260 5.41 24.23 16.95
CA PRO A 260 5.71 23.80 15.60
C PRO A 260 6.51 22.47 15.63
N PRO A 261 6.62 21.80 14.47
CA PRO A 261 7.54 20.68 14.29
C PRO A 261 8.96 21.03 14.76
N PRO A 262 9.68 20.09 15.38
CA PRO A 262 11.07 20.31 15.77
C PRO A 262 11.95 20.56 14.55
N ALA A 263 13.00 21.37 14.75
CA ALA A 263 14.01 21.57 13.73
C ALA A 263 14.66 20.23 13.37
N ARG A 264 14.95 20.02 12.09
CA ARG A 264 15.67 18.85 11.63
C ARG A 264 17.17 19.00 11.87
N ALA A 265 17.84 17.90 12.19
CA ALA A 265 19.29 17.85 12.23
C ALA A 265 19.88 18.17 10.85
N THR A 266 20.87 19.07 10.82
CA THR A 266 21.56 19.47 9.59
C THR A 266 22.14 18.26 8.87
N GLY A 267 21.86 18.14 7.56
CA GLY A 267 22.33 17.02 6.73
C GLY A 267 21.53 15.73 6.85
N CYS A 268 20.50 15.68 7.70
CA CYS A 268 19.64 14.51 7.82
C CYS A 268 18.57 14.49 6.72
N GLY A 269 18.55 13.41 5.92
CA GLY A 269 17.66 13.25 4.78
C GLY A 269 16.32 12.59 5.12
N ASN A 270 15.26 13.00 4.41
CA ASN A 270 13.89 12.54 4.63
C ASN A 270 13.58 11.15 4.00
N ILE A 271 14.48 10.17 4.12
CA ILE A 271 14.27 8.87 3.47
C ILE A 271 13.25 8.00 4.20
N ASN A 272 13.14 8.19 5.53
CA ASN A 272 12.39 7.29 6.40
C ASN A 272 11.17 7.94 7.10
N GLN A 273 10.81 9.18 6.78
CA GLN A 273 9.63 9.78 7.41
C GLN A 273 8.38 8.98 7.12
N ARG A 274 7.57 8.80 8.14
CA ARG A 274 6.23 8.20 8.05
C ARG A 274 5.22 9.21 8.53
N THR A 275 4.05 9.19 7.91
CA THR A 275 2.90 9.93 8.42
C THR A 275 1.88 8.91 8.89
N PHE A 276 1.47 8.99 10.15
CA PHE A 276 0.36 8.22 10.69
C PHE A 276 -0.86 9.13 10.76
N VAL A 277 -1.99 8.69 10.23
CA VAL A 277 -3.29 9.32 10.46
C VAL A 277 -4.06 8.43 11.41
N VAL A 278 -4.29 8.91 12.62
CA VAL A 278 -4.99 8.19 13.69
C VAL A 278 -6.37 8.80 13.83
N THR A 279 -7.40 8.09 13.39
CA THR A 279 -8.79 8.56 13.51
C THR A 279 -9.39 8.03 14.79
N LEU A 280 -9.46 8.87 15.81
CA LEU A 280 -10.06 8.56 17.10
C LEU A 280 -11.59 8.54 16.97
N HIS A 281 -12.24 7.45 17.38
CA HIS A 281 -13.68 7.30 17.31
C HIS A 281 -14.33 7.38 18.69
N THR A 282 -15.41 8.15 18.76
CA THR A 282 -16.37 8.12 19.88
C THR A 282 -17.69 7.55 19.38
N GLY A 283 -18.70 7.46 20.25
CA GLY A 283 -20.04 7.06 19.83
C GLY A 283 -20.74 8.07 18.91
N ALA A 284 -20.23 9.32 18.83
CA ALA A 284 -20.90 10.41 18.12
C ALA A 284 -20.03 11.11 17.06
N ALA A 285 -18.70 11.02 17.18
CA ALA A 285 -17.77 11.79 16.37
C ALA A 285 -16.49 11.00 16.05
N SER A 286 -15.71 11.52 15.10
CA SER A 286 -14.41 11.00 14.74
C SER A 286 -13.42 12.15 14.55
N TYR A 287 -12.21 11.98 15.07
CA TYR A 287 -11.19 13.02 15.10
C TYR A 287 -9.88 12.49 14.53
N PRO A 288 -9.49 12.91 13.32
CA PRO A 288 -8.21 12.52 12.76
C PRO A 288 -7.06 13.31 13.41
N VAL A 289 -5.97 12.62 13.70
CA VAL A 289 -4.72 13.17 14.23
C VAL A 289 -3.58 12.70 13.34
N TRP A 290 -2.86 13.63 12.73
CA TRP A 290 -1.66 13.35 11.95
C TRP A 290 -0.47 13.32 12.89
N ILE A 291 0.41 12.34 12.69
CA ILE A 291 1.73 12.27 13.33
C ILE A 291 2.76 12.09 12.23
N THR A 292 3.71 13.01 12.17
CA THR A 292 4.86 12.91 11.29
C THR A 292 6.05 12.36 12.06
N SER A 293 6.29 11.05 11.92
CA SER A 293 7.45 10.38 12.50
C SER A 293 8.66 10.63 11.61
N ASP A 294 9.62 11.41 12.11
CA ASP A 294 10.83 11.80 11.41
C ASP A 294 12.04 11.54 12.31
N TYR A 295 12.89 10.59 11.92
CA TYR A 295 14.11 10.23 12.66
C TYR A 295 15.16 11.36 12.67
N CYS A 296 14.97 12.41 11.87
CA CYS A 296 15.84 13.57 11.83
C CYS A 296 15.50 14.64 12.88
N SER A 297 14.53 14.39 13.76
CA SER A 297 14.17 15.31 14.84
C SER A 297 15.29 15.41 15.88
N VAL A 298 15.77 16.64 16.16
CA VAL A 298 16.88 16.86 17.12
C VAL A 298 16.51 16.63 18.57
N ASP A 299 15.24 16.83 18.93
CA ASP A 299 14.76 16.74 20.32
C ASP A 299 14.03 15.42 20.62
N GLY A 300 14.01 14.50 19.64
CA GLY A 300 13.33 13.21 19.76
C GLY A 300 11.81 13.30 19.83
N THR A 301 11.22 14.46 19.53
CA THR A 301 9.77 14.65 19.42
C THR A 301 9.29 14.58 17.98
N PHE A 302 7.99 14.37 17.81
CA PHE A 302 7.33 14.17 16.53
C PHE A 302 6.17 15.15 16.38
N ALA A 303 6.09 15.80 15.22
CA ALA A 303 5.01 16.75 14.96
C ALA A 303 3.67 16.03 14.90
N THR A 304 2.68 16.56 15.62
CA THR A 304 1.28 16.13 15.51
C THR A 304 0.38 17.29 15.14
N ASP A 305 -0.68 17.02 14.40
CA ASP A 305 -1.67 18.01 13.97
C ASP A 305 -3.07 17.37 14.02
N ASP A 306 -4.04 17.99 14.68
CA ASP A 306 -5.44 17.53 14.74
C ASP A 306 -6.41 18.42 13.94
N GLY A 307 -5.85 19.26 13.07
CA GLY A 307 -6.55 20.27 12.29
C GLY A 307 -6.70 21.62 13.01
N THR A 308 -6.46 21.68 14.33
CA THR A 308 -6.60 22.91 15.11
C THR A 308 -5.37 23.26 15.93
N THR A 309 -4.65 22.26 16.45
CA THR A 309 -3.50 22.46 17.31
C THR A 309 -2.33 21.59 16.84
N GLN A 310 -1.17 22.23 16.70
CA GLN A 310 0.08 21.52 16.48
C GLN A 310 0.78 21.26 17.81
N ARG A 311 1.20 20.00 18.00
CA ARG A 311 1.89 19.54 19.22
C ARG A 311 3.13 18.73 18.87
N ARG A 312 3.94 18.46 19.89
CA ARG A 312 5.18 17.67 19.79
C ARG A 312 5.08 16.41 20.64
N ALA A 313 4.69 15.30 20.02
CA ALA A 313 4.55 14.02 20.69
C ALA A 313 5.91 13.37 20.97
N ASP A 314 6.03 12.68 22.11
CA ASP A 314 7.20 11.89 22.45
C ASP A 314 7.24 10.54 21.69
N GLY A 315 8.39 9.85 21.73
CA GLY A 315 8.54 8.54 21.11
C GLY A 315 7.58 7.47 21.66
N ILE A 316 7.21 7.57 22.93
CA ILE A 316 6.27 6.63 23.54
C ILE A 316 4.86 6.77 22.93
N THR A 317 4.45 7.99 22.58
CA THR A 317 3.19 8.26 21.87
C THR A 317 3.19 7.61 20.49
N VAL A 318 4.30 7.70 19.76
CA VAL A 318 4.46 7.04 18.45
C VAL A 318 4.50 5.51 18.59
N ASP A 319 5.13 4.97 19.64
CA ASP A 319 5.15 3.54 19.93
C ASP A 319 3.76 2.93 20.23
N LEU A 320 2.75 3.76 20.54
CA LEU A 320 1.36 3.28 20.66
C LEU A 320 0.78 2.87 19.31
N VAL A 321 1.20 3.53 18.23
CA VAL A 321 0.70 3.28 16.86
C VAL A 321 1.68 2.46 16.01
N GLN A 322 2.98 2.51 16.31
CA GLN A 322 4.00 1.67 15.69
C GLN A 322 4.04 0.27 16.30
N ARG A 323 2.99 -0.52 16.05
CA ARG A 323 2.87 -1.91 16.52
C ARG A 323 2.43 -2.83 15.39
N GLY A 324 2.83 -4.11 15.49
CA GLY A 324 2.45 -5.14 14.52
C GLY A 324 2.82 -4.74 13.09
N VAL A 325 1.80 -4.51 12.25
CA VAL A 325 1.99 -4.15 10.84
C VAL A 325 2.75 -2.85 10.63
N HIS A 326 2.68 -1.93 11.60
CA HIS A 326 3.34 -0.62 11.58
C HIS A 326 4.77 -0.65 12.13
N LYS A 327 5.26 -1.82 12.53
CA LYS A 327 6.64 -2.03 12.99
C LYS A 327 7.19 -3.33 12.37
N PRO A 328 7.26 -3.42 11.03
CA PRO A 328 7.78 -4.59 10.36
C PRO A 328 9.26 -4.76 10.68
N HIS A 329 9.71 -6.00 10.85
CA HIS A 329 11.13 -6.32 10.97
C HIS A 329 11.85 -5.86 9.71
N GLN A 330 12.90 -5.04 9.87
CA GLN A 330 13.80 -4.76 8.76
C GLN A 330 14.71 -5.97 8.55
N PRO A 331 15.18 -6.22 7.32
CA PRO A 331 16.19 -7.24 7.09
C PRO A 331 17.41 -7.02 7.99
N SER A 332 17.84 -5.75 8.16
CA SER A 332 18.95 -5.38 9.06
C SER A 332 18.73 -5.76 10.52
N ASP A 333 17.48 -5.80 10.99
CA ASP A 333 17.15 -6.19 12.37
C ASP A 333 17.21 -7.71 12.55
N MET A 334 17.19 -8.46 11.44
CA MET A 334 17.21 -9.92 11.41
C MET A 334 18.58 -10.48 11.01
N PHE A 335 19.48 -9.65 10.47
CA PHE A 335 20.86 -10.02 10.23
C PHE A 335 21.65 -9.84 11.53
N ASP A 336 22.27 -10.91 12.00
CA ASP A 336 23.51 -10.80 12.79
C ASP A 336 24.44 -9.87 11.98
N PRO A 337 25.09 -8.85 12.58
CA PRO A 337 25.80 -7.81 11.83
C PRO A 337 26.69 -8.46 10.77
N PRO A 338 26.73 -7.94 9.55
CA PRO A 338 27.46 -8.54 8.45
C PRO A 338 28.88 -8.83 8.92
N ARG A 339 29.19 -10.11 9.19
CA ARG A 339 30.58 -10.53 9.28
C ARG A 339 31.18 -10.15 7.94
N ALA A 340 32.30 -9.43 7.97
CA ALA A 340 32.99 -9.01 6.77
C ALA A 340 33.03 -10.19 5.79
N ILE A 341 32.64 -9.94 4.54
CA ILE A 341 32.84 -10.89 3.45
C ILE A 341 34.35 -10.90 3.18
N THR A 342 35.11 -11.51 4.09
CA THR A 342 36.47 -11.94 3.81
C THR A 342 36.30 -13.21 3.00
N PRO A 343 36.72 -13.24 1.72
CA PRO A 343 36.76 -14.50 0.98
C PRO A 343 37.60 -15.50 1.80
N PRO A 344 37.23 -16.79 1.85
CA PRO A 344 38.13 -17.79 2.42
C PRO A 344 39.49 -17.64 1.73
N ALA A 345 40.55 -17.55 2.54
CA ALA A 345 41.92 -17.60 2.03
C ALA A 345 42.05 -18.83 1.14
N ARG A 346 42.55 -18.63 -0.08
CA ARG A 346 42.75 -19.70 -1.07
C ARG A 346 43.77 -20.72 -0.60
#